data_AF-A0A8S3IDK9-F1
#
_entry.id   AF-A0A8S3IDK9-F1
#
_cell.length_a   1.000
_cell.length_b   1.000
_cell.length_c   1.000
_cell.angle_alpha   90.00
_cell.angle_beta   90.00
_cell.angle_gamma   90.00
#
_symmetry.space_group_name_H-M   'P 1'
#
loop_
_entity.id
_entity.type
_entity.pdbx_description
1 polymer ?
#
loop_
_entity_poly.entity_id
_entity_poly.type
_entity_poly.pdbx_seq_one_letter_code
_entity_poly.pdbx_strand_id
1 'polypeptide(L)'
;CIYPTYDYTHCLNDSIENITHSLCTKEFQSRRSSYYWLCNALDLYCPVQWEYGRLNLQYTVTSKRKITKLIVEGVVHDWDDPRLYTLTALRRRGFPPEAINLFCARIGVTMSQTVLHPDMLDACVREVLNVTAPRVMVVTEPLKVTITNFPSEHFIELVIPNFPADESRGSHKIKFDSVIYIEKSDFNEITLVIGIENE
;
A
#
# COMPACT_ATOMS: atom_id res chain seq x y z
N CYS A 1 -19.83 -36.41 -13.44
CA CYS A 1 -19.93 -35.48 -12.29
C CYS A 1 -20.61 -34.19 -12.76
N ILE A 2 -21.49 -33.59 -11.94
CA ILE A 2 -22.18 -32.32 -12.24
C ILE A 2 -21.83 -31.29 -11.17
N TYR A 3 -21.72 -30.00 -11.54
CA TYR A 3 -21.38 -28.89 -10.65
C TYR A 3 -22.39 -27.76 -10.80
N PRO A 4 -22.83 -27.13 -9.69
CA PRO A 4 -23.77 -26.01 -9.75
C PRO A 4 -23.09 -24.72 -10.22
N THR A 5 -23.88 -23.79 -10.75
CA THR A 5 -23.44 -22.45 -11.18
C THR A 5 -23.45 -21.47 -10.00
N TYR A 6 -22.74 -20.35 -10.15
CA TYR A 6 -22.69 -19.28 -9.14
C TYR A 6 -24.09 -18.79 -8.71
N ASP A 7 -24.97 -18.51 -9.67
CA ASP A 7 -26.31 -17.97 -9.39
C ASP A 7 -27.20 -18.99 -8.66
N TYR A 8 -26.93 -20.29 -8.82
CA TYR A 8 -27.61 -21.34 -8.08
C TYR A 8 -27.07 -21.47 -6.66
N THR A 9 -25.74 -21.40 -6.48
CA THR A 9 -25.13 -21.62 -5.15
C THR A 9 -25.22 -20.41 -4.22
N HIS A 10 -25.15 -19.19 -4.75
CA HIS A 10 -24.93 -18.00 -3.93
C HIS A 10 -26.04 -17.77 -2.90
N CYS A 11 -27.30 -17.71 -3.35
CA CYS A 11 -28.43 -17.49 -2.44
C CYS A 11 -28.74 -18.69 -1.54
N LEU A 12 -28.47 -19.91 -2.02
CA LEU A 12 -28.64 -21.12 -1.23
C LEU A 12 -27.66 -21.15 -0.06
N ASN A 13 -26.38 -20.86 -0.32
CA ASN A 13 -25.36 -20.81 0.72
C ASN A 13 -25.68 -19.71 1.73
N ASP A 14 -26.01 -18.50 1.26
CA ASP A 14 -26.37 -17.40 2.16
C ASP A 14 -27.59 -17.76 3.03
N SER A 15 -28.59 -18.44 2.47
CA SER A 15 -29.77 -18.90 3.19
C SER A 15 -29.43 -19.95 4.25
N ILE A 16 -28.67 -20.99 3.87
CA ILE A 16 -28.23 -22.09 4.76
C ILE A 16 -27.37 -21.57 5.90
N GLU A 17 -26.50 -20.60 5.63
CA GLU A 17 -25.61 -19.97 6.62
C GLU A 17 -26.32 -18.87 7.43
N ASN A 18 -27.61 -18.62 7.19
CA ASN A 18 -28.40 -17.57 7.85
C ASN A 18 -27.78 -16.18 7.74
N ILE A 19 -27.23 -15.85 6.57
CA ILE A 19 -26.67 -14.53 6.28
C ILE A 19 -27.79 -13.50 6.31
N THR A 20 -27.62 -12.44 7.11
CA THR A 20 -28.63 -11.36 7.19
C THR A 20 -28.49 -10.37 6.04
N HIS A 21 -27.25 -10.02 5.69
CA HIS A 21 -26.90 -9.02 4.68
C HIS A 21 -25.84 -9.59 3.75
N SER A 22 -26.24 -9.97 2.54
CA SER A 22 -25.34 -10.42 1.49
C SER A 22 -24.81 -9.20 0.72
N LEU A 23 -23.57 -8.80 1.01
CA LEU A 23 -22.95 -7.62 0.43
C LEU A 23 -22.09 -8.01 -0.78
N CYS A 24 -22.44 -7.48 -1.95
CA CYS A 24 -21.72 -7.76 -3.19
C CYS A 24 -21.44 -6.47 -3.98
N THR A 25 -20.69 -6.56 -5.07
CA THR A 25 -20.43 -5.38 -5.89
C THR A 25 -21.54 -5.12 -6.90
N LYS A 26 -21.68 -3.86 -7.35
CA LYS A 26 -22.73 -3.40 -8.28
C LYS A 26 -22.84 -4.21 -9.57
N GLU A 27 -21.78 -4.87 -10.01
CA GLU A 27 -21.79 -5.78 -11.17
C GLU A 27 -22.81 -6.93 -11.02
N PHE A 28 -23.25 -7.25 -9.81
CA PHE A 28 -24.22 -8.31 -9.53
C PHE A 28 -25.66 -7.81 -9.35
N GLN A 29 -25.92 -6.51 -9.51
CA GLN A 29 -27.24 -5.91 -9.28
C GLN A 29 -28.35 -6.54 -10.13
N SER A 30 -28.07 -6.86 -11.39
CA SER A 30 -29.03 -7.52 -12.28
C SER A 30 -29.36 -8.96 -11.88
N ARG A 31 -28.49 -9.60 -11.08
CA ARG A 31 -28.67 -10.98 -10.62
C ARG A 31 -29.52 -11.10 -9.36
N ARG A 32 -29.85 -9.98 -8.72
CA ARG A 32 -30.70 -9.96 -7.53
C ARG A 32 -32.09 -10.55 -7.78
N SER A 33 -32.65 -10.31 -8.97
CA SER A 33 -33.94 -10.90 -9.36
C SER A 33 -33.90 -12.43 -9.38
N SER A 34 -32.83 -13.03 -9.92
CA SER A 34 -32.65 -14.49 -9.92
C SER A 34 -32.32 -15.04 -8.54
N TYR A 35 -31.55 -14.28 -7.73
CA TYR A 35 -31.25 -14.61 -6.34
C TYR A 35 -32.55 -14.81 -5.54
N TYR A 36 -33.44 -13.80 -5.57
CA TYR A 36 -34.71 -13.84 -4.85
C TYR A 36 -35.70 -14.85 -5.42
N TRP A 37 -35.73 -15.00 -6.75
CA TRP A 37 -36.56 -16.00 -7.38
C TRP A 37 -36.24 -17.40 -6.86
N LEU A 38 -34.95 -17.76 -6.76
CA LEU A 38 -34.54 -19.10 -6.33
C LEU A 38 -34.87 -19.35 -4.84
N CYS A 39 -34.65 -18.36 -3.96
CA CYS A 39 -35.08 -18.47 -2.55
C CYS A 39 -36.58 -18.71 -2.43
N ASN A 40 -37.39 -17.91 -3.15
CA ASN A 40 -38.85 -18.01 -3.09
C ASN A 40 -39.37 -19.32 -3.69
N ALA A 41 -38.78 -19.78 -4.80
CA ALA A 41 -39.17 -21.02 -5.46
C ALA A 41 -38.94 -22.27 -4.59
N LEU A 42 -37.96 -22.20 -3.68
CA LEU A 42 -37.59 -23.28 -2.79
C LEU A 42 -38.11 -23.09 -1.35
N ASP A 43 -38.90 -22.05 -1.11
CA ASP A 43 -39.44 -21.68 0.21
C ASP A 43 -38.34 -21.57 1.29
N LEU A 44 -37.25 -20.89 0.95
CA LEU A 44 -36.07 -20.72 1.80
C LEU A 44 -36.06 -19.34 2.48
N TYR A 45 -35.34 -19.24 3.60
CA TYR A 45 -34.97 -17.94 4.17
C TYR A 45 -34.27 -17.10 3.10
N CYS A 46 -34.67 -15.83 2.98
CA CYS A 46 -34.22 -14.96 1.91
C CYS A 46 -33.38 -13.80 2.47
N PRO A 47 -32.04 -13.91 2.44
CA PRO A 47 -31.12 -12.85 2.86
C PRO A 47 -31.34 -11.54 2.10
N VAL A 48 -31.08 -10.41 2.76
CA VAL A 48 -31.14 -9.11 2.08
C VAL A 48 -29.85 -8.90 1.28
N GLN A 49 -29.96 -8.79 -0.04
CA GLN A 49 -28.82 -8.50 -0.90
C GLN A 49 -28.68 -6.98 -1.09
N TRP A 50 -27.49 -6.47 -0.79
CA TRP A 50 -27.10 -5.09 -1.08
C TRP A 50 -25.83 -5.05 -1.92
N GLU A 51 -25.81 -4.12 -2.87
CA GLU A 51 -24.65 -3.90 -3.71
C GLU A 51 -23.80 -2.73 -3.20
N TYR A 52 -22.54 -2.65 -3.60
CA TYR A 52 -21.72 -1.45 -3.43
C TYR A 52 -20.75 -1.25 -4.60
N GLY A 53 -20.25 -0.03 -4.75
CA GLY A 53 -19.28 0.32 -5.77
C GLY A 53 -17.95 -0.39 -5.52
N ARG A 54 -17.44 -1.07 -6.53
CA ARG A 54 -16.11 -1.69 -6.47
C ARG A 54 -15.02 -0.61 -6.40
N LEU A 55 -14.02 -0.85 -5.54
CA LEU A 55 -12.79 -0.07 -5.52
C LEU A 55 -12.02 -0.25 -6.84
N ASN A 56 -11.78 0.87 -7.54
CA ASN A 56 -10.88 0.93 -8.67
C ASN A 56 -9.78 1.95 -8.38
N LEU A 57 -8.53 1.54 -8.60
CA LEU A 57 -7.36 2.39 -8.43
C LEU A 57 -6.76 2.71 -9.81
N GLN A 58 -6.33 3.96 -10.01
CA GLN A 58 -5.58 4.37 -11.20
C GLN A 58 -4.19 3.74 -11.20
N TYR A 59 -3.57 3.67 -12.38
CA TYR A 59 -2.20 3.16 -12.59
C TYR A 59 -1.96 1.72 -12.11
N THR A 60 -3.01 0.97 -11.84
CA THR A 60 -2.91 -0.41 -11.38
C THR A 60 -3.91 -1.31 -12.09
N VAL A 61 -3.67 -2.61 -11.98
CA VAL A 61 -4.48 -3.65 -12.61
C VAL A 61 -4.87 -4.66 -11.55
N THR A 62 -6.17 -4.80 -11.31
CA THR A 62 -6.73 -5.74 -10.32
C THR A 62 -7.30 -7.02 -10.95
N SER A 63 -7.31 -7.11 -12.29
CA SER A 63 -7.81 -8.28 -13.01
C SER A 63 -6.80 -9.42 -12.90
N LYS A 64 -7.23 -10.56 -12.32
CA LYS A 64 -6.40 -11.77 -12.20
C LYS A 64 -5.75 -12.17 -13.53
N ARG A 65 -6.53 -12.20 -14.61
CA ARG A 65 -6.05 -12.54 -15.96
C ARG A 65 -4.90 -11.63 -16.43
N LYS A 66 -5.02 -10.31 -16.16
CA LYS A 66 -3.98 -9.36 -16.55
C LYS A 66 -2.73 -9.48 -15.66
N ILE A 67 -2.89 -9.69 -14.36
CA ILE A 67 -1.76 -9.93 -13.46
C ILE A 67 -1.01 -11.21 -13.85
N THR A 68 -1.72 -12.31 -14.13
CA THR A 68 -1.10 -13.55 -14.63
C THR A 68 -0.32 -13.31 -15.91
N LYS A 69 -0.84 -12.48 -16.82
CA LYS A 69 -0.11 -12.10 -18.04
C LYS A 69 1.19 -11.36 -17.72
N LEU A 70 1.20 -10.41 -16.78
CA LEU A 70 2.41 -9.70 -16.35
C LEU A 70 3.46 -10.65 -15.75
N ILE A 71 3.03 -11.67 -15.01
CA ILE A 71 3.92 -12.69 -14.45
C ILE A 71 4.51 -13.56 -15.56
N VAL A 72 3.67 -14.06 -16.48
CA VAL A 72 4.10 -14.91 -17.60
C VAL A 72 5.07 -14.18 -18.53
N GLU A 73 4.86 -12.87 -18.75
CA GLU A 73 5.73 -12.02 -19.56
C GLU A 73 6.98 -11.54 -18.79
N GLY A 74 7.14 -11.92 -17.52
CA GLY A 74 8.31 -11.56 -16.70
C GLY A 74 8.39 -10.08 -16.31
N VAL A 75 7.31 -9.31 -16.50
CA VAL A 75 7.25 -7.89 -16.11
C VAL A 75 7.30 -7.74 -14.59
N VAL A 76 6.63 -8.65 -13.88
CA VAL A 76 6.64 -8.79 -12.43
C VAL A 76 7.04 -10.22 -12.03
N HIS A 77 7.65 -10.37 -10.85
CA HIS A 77 8.19 -11.65 -10.42
C HIS A 77 7.10 -12.68 -10.10
N ASP A 78 6.11 -12.28 -9.30
CA ASP A 78 4.98 -13.13 -8.90
C ASP A 78 3.84 -12.27 -8.32
N TRP A 79 2.79 -12.90 -7.79
CA TRP A 79 1.63 -12.27 -7.14
C TRP A 79 1.99 -11.41 -5.92
N ASP A 80 3.17 -11.55 -5.34
CA ASP A 80 3.65 -10.77 -4.21
C ASP A 80 4.64 -9.67 -4.62
N ASP A 81 4.88 -9.45 -5.91
CA ASP A 81 5.79 -8.41 -6.39
C ASP A 81 5.37 -7.02 -5.86
N PRO A 82 6.24 -6.26 -5.17
CA PRO A 82 5.88 -4.98 -4.53
C PRO A 82 5.29 -3.91 -5.46
N ARG A 83 5.39 -4.07 -6.78
CA ARG A 83 4.77 -3.18 -7.78
C ARG A 83 3.28 -3.45 -7.98
N LEU A 84 2.78 -4.60 -7.56
CA LEU A 84 1.37 -4.97 -7.62
C LEU A 84 0.58 -4.43 -6.42
N TYR A 85 -0.74 -4.41 -6.57
CA TYR A 85 -1.70 -4.00 -5.54
C TYR A 85 -2.49 -5.19 -4.97
N THR A 86 -1.93 -6.40 -5.05
CA THR A 86 -2.43 -7.54 -4.29
C THR A 86 -2.11 -7.33 -2.81
N LEU A 87 -2.90 -7.90 -1.90
CA LEU A 87 -2.64 -7.75 -0.46
C LEU A 87 -1.26 -8.29 -0.06
N THR A 88 -0.81 -9.38 -0.70
CA THR A 88 0.52 -9.95 -0.51
C THR A 88 1.63 -9.03 -1.00
N ALA A 89 1.45 -8.38 -2.15
CA ALA A 89 2.41 -7.40 -2.66
C ALA A 89 2.49 -6.16 -1.78
N LEU A 90 1.35 -5.61 -1.36
CA LEU A 90 1.32 -4.45 -0.46
C LEU A 90 2.00 -4.77 0.88
N ARG A 91 1.77 -5.98 1.41
CA ARG A 91 2.47 -6.46 2.61
C ARG A 91 3.98 -6.53 2.38
N ARG A 92 4.45 -7.09 1.26
CA ARG A 92 5.88 -7.17 0.93
C ARG A 92 6.50 -5.79 0.67
N ARG A 93 5.72 -4.85 0.12
CA ARG A 93 6.10 -3.43 -0.06
C ARG A 93 6.26 -2.70 1.28
N GLY A 94 5.75 -3.25 2.38
CA GLY A 94 5.86 -2.68 3.72
C GLY A 94 4.65 -1.88 4.18
N PHE A 95 3.47 -2.09 3.58
CA PHE A 95 2.25 -1.38 3.97
C PHE A 95 1.68 -2.00 5.25
N PRO A 96 1.52 -1.20 6.34
CA PRO A 96 0.88 -1.70 7.56
C PRO A 96 -0.60 -2.05 7.31
N PRO A 97 -1.14 -3.11 7.93
CA PRO A 97 -2.57 -3.44 7.81
C PRO A 97 -3.47 -2.30 8.30
N GLU A 98 -3.03 -1.55 9.31
CA GLU A 98 -3.74 -0.37 9.84
C GLU A 98 -3.91 0.71 8.77
N ALA A 99 -2.92 0.89 7.89
CA ALA A 99 -3.01 1.86 6.80
C ALA A 99 -4.03 1.45 5.73
N ILE A 100 -4.14 0.14 5.45
CA ILE A 100 -5.16 -0.38 4.53
C ILE A 100 -6.56 -0.18 5.11
N ASN A 101 -6.74 -0.46 6.40
CA ASN A 101 -8.01 -0.25 7.09
C ASN A 101 -8.39 1.23 7.14
N LEU A 102 -7.42 2.10 7.45
CA LEU A 102 -7.61 3.56 7.43
C LEU A 102 -8.01 4.05 6.04
N PHE A 103 -7.37 3.53 4.99
CA PHE A 103 -7.75 3.82 3.61
C PHE A 103 -9.19 3.40 3.31
N CYS A 104 -9.57 2.16 3.64
CA CYS A 104 -10.94 1.66 3.47
C CYS A 104 -11.98 2.50 4.24
N ALA A 105 -11.66 2.94 5.45
CA ALA A 105 -12.52 3.82 6.23
C ALA A 105 -12.67 5.21 5.61
N ARG A 106 -11.58 5.76 5.06
CA ARG A 106 -11.55 7.11 4.46
C ARG A 106 -12.29 7.19 3.13
N ILE A 107 -12.20 6.16 2.30
CA ILE A 107 -12.93 6.13 1.01
C ILE A 107 -14.44 5.97 1.19
N GLY A 108 -14.85 5.32 2.29
CA GLY A 108 -16.24 5.00 2.56
C GLY A 108 -16.83 3.95 1.59
N VAL A 109 -18.12 3.68 1.75
CA VAL A 109 -18.87 2.73 0.92
C VAL A 109 -20.02 3.47 0.28
N THR A 110 -20.07 3.46 -1.05
CA THR A 110 -21.15 4.09 -1.84
C THR A 110 -21.57 3.18 -2.99
N MET A 111 -22.70 3.47 -3.64
CA MET A 111 -23.19 2.76 -4.83
C MET A 111 -22.52 3.25 -6.14
N SER A 112 -21.69 4.28 -6.05
CA SER A 112 -21.02 4.90 -7.20
C SER A 112 -19.72 4.17 -7.50
N GLN A 113 -19.44 3.96 -8.78
CA GLN A 113 -18.13 3.48 -9.20
C GLN A 113 -17.14 4.62 -9.12
N THR A 114 -16.17 4.51 -8.23
CA THR A 114 -15.14 5.53 -8.02
C THR A 114 -13.79 4.98 -8.47
N VAL A 115 -13.04 5.81 -9.19
CA VAL A 115 -11.66 5.56 -9.58
C VAL A 115 -10.79 6.48 -8.74
N LEU A 116 -9.95 5.91 -7.89
CA LEU A 116 -9.11 6.65 -6.94
C LEU A 116 -7.64 6.66 -7.37
N HIS A 117 -6.96 7.77 -7.07
CA HIS A 117 -5.52 7.87 -7.25
C HIS A 117 -4.79 7.11 -6.13
N PRO A 118 -3.73 6.34 -6.42
CA PRO A 118 -2.96 5.62 -5.41
C PRO A 118 -2.38 6.48 -4.28
N ASP A 119 -2.16 7.77 -4.52
CA ASP A 119 -1.63 8.72 -3.53
C ASP A 119 -2.43 8.77 -2.23
N MET A 120 -3.75 8.52 -2.29
CA MET A 120 -4.57 8.47 -1.08
C MET A 120 -4.20 7.27 -0.20
N LEU A 121 -3.89 6.12 -0.81
CA LEU A 121 -3.38 4.96 -0.09
C LEU A 121 -1.99 5.25 0.48
N ASP A 122 -1.11 5.84 -0.32
CA ASP A 122 0.23 6.23 0.13
C ASP A 122 0.18 7.25 1.27
N ALA A 123 -0.79 8.17 1.27
CA ALA A 123 -1.02 9.11 2.36
C ALA A 123 -1.41 8.39 3.66
N CYS A 124 -2.33 7.41 3.60
CA CYS A 124 -2.68 6.59 4.76
C CYS A 124 -1.48 5.80 5.30
N VAL A 125 -0.62 5.30 4.41
CA VAL A 125 0.62 4.60 4.80
C VAL A 125 1.60 5.54 5.48
N ARG A 126 1.82 6.73 4.92
CA ARG A 126 2.69 7.76 5.53
C ARG A 126 2.19 8.17 6.91
N GLU A 127 0.89 8.34 7.07
CA GLU A 127 0.26 8.72 8.35
C GLU A 127 0.55 7.67 9.44
N VAL A 128 0.34 6.39 9.13
CA VAL A 128 0.61 5.29 10.08
C VAL A 128 2.10 5.14 10.35
N LEU A 129 2.95 5.11 9.31
CA LEU A 129 4.39 4.92 9.48
C LEU A 129 5.05 6.11 10.19
N ASN A 130 4.55 7.33 10.00
CA ASN A 130 5.07 8.50 10.70
C ASN A 130 4.97 8.35 12.21
N VAL A 131 3.93 7.71 12.74
CA VAL A 131 3.77 7.51 14.19
C VAL A 131 4.29 6.16 14.68
N THR A 132 4.44 5.16 13.81
CA THR A 132 4.81 3.79 14.22
C THR A 132 6.26 3.41 13.91
N ALA A 133 6.88 3.94 12.86
CA ALA A 133 8.21 3.53 12.41
C ALA A 133 9.34 4.32 13.10
N PRO A 134 10.37 3.63 13.63
CA PRO A 134 11.56 4.29 14.18
C PRO A 134 12.37 4.95 13.05
N ARG A 135 13.01 6.08 13.36
CA ARG A 135 13.87 6.82 12.44
C ARG A 135 15.25 6.20 12.44
N VAL A 136 15.78 6.01 11.24
CA VAL A 136 17.14 5.52 11.00
C VAL A 136 17.75 6.35 9.88
N MET A 137 19.09 6.41 9.85
CA MET A 137 19.82 7.01 8.73
C MET A 137 20.28 5.92 7.78
N VAL A 138 20.01 6.12 6.50
CA VAL A 138 20.48 5.27 5.41
C VAL A 138 20.95 6.19 4.31
N VAL A 139 22.13 5.91 3.76
CA VAL A 139 22.65 6.59 2.57
C VAL A 139 22.56 5.60 1.41
N THR A 140 21.73 5.93 0.43
CA THR A 140 21.43 5.09 -0.73
C THR A 140 22.44 5.28 -1.86
N GLU A 141 22.89 6.51 -2.08
CA GLU A 141 23.92 6.88 -3.05
C GLU A 141 25.12 7.52 -2.33
N PRO A 142 26.05 6.70 -1.80
CA PRO A 142 27.10 7.19 -0.91
C PRO A 142 28.11 8.10 -1.61
N LEU A 143 28.30 9.27 -1.02
CA LEU A 143 29.45 10.15 -1.22
C LEU A 143 30.32 10.12 0.03
N LYS A 144 31.56 9.63 -0.13
CA LYS A 144 32.53 9.59 0.98
C LYS A 144 33.01 11.01 1.29
N VAL A 145 32.92 11.39 2.56
CA VAL A 145 33.39 12.68 3.07
C VAL A 145 34.44 12.43 4.15
N THR A 146 35.53 13.20 4.10
CA THR A 146 36.58 13.18 5.11
C THR A 146 36.65 14.54 5.79
N ILE A 147 36.39 14.56 7.09
CA ILE A 147 36.43 15.75 7.94
C ILE A 147 37.88 15.98 8.36
N THR A 148 38.56 16.95 7.75
CA THR A 148 40.00 17.18 7.94
C THR A 148 40.36 17.74 9.31
N ASN A 149 39.40 18.38 10.00
CA ASN A 149 39.57 18.98 11.32
C ASN A 149 38.80 18.20 12.41
N PHE A 150 38.71 16.88 12.29
CA PHE A 150 38.00 16.05 13.25
C PHE A 150 38.74 16.04 14.62
N PRO A 151 38.05 16.31 15.74
CA PRO A 151 38.71 16.65 17.02
C PRO A 151 39.22 15.45 17.85
N SER A 152 39.02 14.21 17.38
CA SER A 152 39.29 12.98 18.14
C SER A 152 39.98 11.93 17.26
N GLU A 153 40.86 11.11 17.84
CA GLU A 153 41.44 9.96 17.13
C GLU A 153 40.49 8.74 17.06
N HIS A 154 39.36 8.81 17.78
CA HIS A 154 38.35 7.75 17.84
C HIS A 154 36.97 8.27 17.50
N PHE A 155 36.10 7.37 17.05
CA PHE A 155 34.69 7.68 16.81
C PHE A 155 34.00 8.16 18.10
N ILE A 156 33.04 9.06 17.93
CA ILE A 156 32.18 9.58 18.98
C ILE A 156 30.86 8.81 18.93
N GLU A 157 30.41 8.28 20.07
CA GLU A 157 29.06 7.72 20.16
C GLU A 157 28.03 8.85 20.33
N LEU A 158 27.03 8.90 19.46
CA LEU A 158 25.89 9.80 19.57
C LEU A 158 24.62 8.99 19.87
N VAL A 159 23.78 9.51 20.76
CA VAL A 159 22.48 8.93 21.06
C VAL A 159 21.41 9.69 20.28
N ILE A 160 20.65 8.98 19.44
CA ILE A 160 19.62 9.56 18.59
C ILE A 160 18.24 9.02 19.01
N PRO A 161 17.23 9.88 19.20
CA PRO A 161 15.87 9.43 19.49
C PRO A 161 15.26 8.69 18.29
N ASN A 162 14.58 7.57 18.55
CA ASN A 162 13.89 6.82 17.49
C ASN A 162 12.69 7.58 16.91
N PHE A 163 12.08 8.47 17.69
CA PHE A 163 10.92 9.26 17.31
C PHE A 163 11.17 10.73 17.67
N PRO A 164 11.42 11.62 16.71
CA PRO A 164 11.73 13.03 16.99
C PRO A 164 10.63 13.79 17.74
N ALA A 165 9.37 13.39 17.56
CA ALA A 165 8.24 13.99 18.26
C ALA A 165 8.02 13.45 19.68
N ASP A 166 8.68 12.35 20.05
CA ASP A 166 8.50 11.67 21.34
C ASP A 166 9.74 10.86 21.73
N GLU A 167 10.66 11.51 22.44
CA GLU A 167 11.92 10.89 22.89
C GLU A 167 11.72 9.77 23.91
N SER A 168 10.54 9.66 24.53
CA SER A 168 10.23 8.57 25.48
C SER A 168 10.17 7.19 24.82
N ARG A 169 10.01 7.17 23.49
CA ARG A 169 9.86 5.95 22.68
C ARG A 169 11.19 5.32 22.26
N GLY A 170 12.20 5.54 23.08
CA GLY A 170 13.52 4.95 22.96
C GLY A 170 14.45 5.69 22.02
N SER A 171 15.71 5.29 22.08
CA SER A 171 16.80 5.84 21.31
C SER A 171 17.74 4.72 20.86
N HIS A 172 18.60 5.04 19.89
CA HIS A 172 19.68 4.17 19.46
C HIS A 172 20.99 4.94 19.41
N LYS A 173 22.11 4.21 19.51
CA LYS A 173 23.45 4.78 19.41
C LYS A 173 23.94 4.68 17.97
N ILE A 174 24.60 5.73 17.49
CA ILE A 174 25.35 5.75 16.24
C ILE A 174 26.81 6.10 16.51
N LYS A 175 27.69 5.81 15.53
CA LYS A 175 29.09 6.19 15.57
C LYS A 175 29.33 7.33 14.59
N PHE A 176 29.93 8.40 15.05
CA PHE A 176 30.37 9.52 14.24
C PHE A 176 31.90 9.54 14.19
N ASP A 177 32.46 9.49 12.99
CA ASP A 177 33.90 9.37 12.74
C ASP A 177 34.36 10.47 11.77
N SER A 178 35.67 10.62 11.61
CA SER A 178 36.33 11.48 10.62
C SER A 178 35.93 11.16 9.17
N VAL A 179 35.52 9.92 8.90
CA VAL A 179 35.02 9.46 7.60
C VAL A 179 33.54 9.13 7.72
N ILE A 180 32.73 9.88 6.97
CA ILE A 180 31.28 9.68 6.90
C ILE A 180 30.83 9.49 5.45
N TYR A 181 29.57 9.08 5.30
CA TYR A 181 28.88 9.04 4.02
C TYR A 181 27.68 9.97 4.07
N ILE A 182 27.51 10.75 3.01
CA ILE A 182 26.31 11.55 2.77
C ILE A 182 25.67 11.11 1.45
N GLU A 183 24.43 11.51 1.20
CA GLU A 183 23.85 11.31 -0.13
C GLU A 183 24.58 12.19 -1.14
N LYS A 184 24.86 11.66 -2.34
CA LYS A 184 25.45 12.45 -3.42
C LYS A 184 24.64 13.72 -3.73
N SER A 185 23.31 13.65 -3.60
CA SER A 185 22.40 14.78 -3.81
C SER A 185 22.54 15.90 -2.79
N ASP A 186 23.15 15.63 -1.62
CA ASP A 186 23.32 16.62 -0.56
C ASP A 186 24.54 17.53 -0.79
N PHE A 187 25.34 17.26 -1.84
CA PHE A 187 26.48 18.09 -2.23
C PHE A 187 26.31 18.60 -3.66
N ASN A 188 26.54 19.89 -3.88
CA ASN A 188 26.56 20.50 -5.20
C ASN A 188 27.64 21.57 -5.29
N GLU A 189 28.53 21.46 -6.28
CA GLU A 189 29.55 22.46 -6.56
C GLU A 189 28.97 23.50 -7.53
N ILE A 190 28.63 24.68 -7.00
CA ILE A 190 28.20 25.79 -7.83
C ILE A 190 29.45 26.38 -8.50
N THR A 191 29.74 25.92 -9.72
CA THR A 191 30.70 26.61 -10.59
C THR A 191 30.00 27.81 -11.20
N LEU A 192 30.22 29.01 -10.64
CA LEU A 192 29.86 30.25 -11.31
C LEU A 192 30.76 30.39 -12.54
N VAL A 193 30.26 29.96 -13.70
CA VAL A 193 30.82 30.39 -14.98
C VAL A 193 30.44 31.86 -15.11
N ILE A 194 31.31 32.73 -14.58
CA ILE A 194 31.26 34.15 -14.89
C ILE A 194 31.57 34.23 -16.38
N GLY A 195 30.53 34.31 -17.20
CA GLY A 195 30.65 34.64 -18.61
C GLY A 195 31.31 36.00 -18.71
N ILE A 196 32.64 36.02 -18.81
CA ILE A 196 33.34 37.14 -19.39
C ILE A 196 33.01 37.02 -20.88
N GLU A 197 31.91 37.65 -21.28
CA GLU A 197 31.74 38.09 -22.66
C GLU A 197 32.95 39.00 -22.95
N ASN A 198 33.96 38.41 -23.59
CA ASN A 198 35.01 39.20 -24.22
C ASN A 198 34.36 39.93 -25.40
N GLU A 199 34.59 41.24 -25.41
CA GLU A 199 34.22 42.29 -26.38
C GLU A 199 34.00 41.84 -27.84
#